data_AF-A0A453BX16-F1
#
_entry.id   AF-A0A453BX16-F1
#
_cell.length_a   1.000
_cell.length_b   1.000
_cell.length_c   1.000
_cell.angle_alpha   90.00
_cell.angle_beta   90.00
_cell.angle_gamma   90.00
#
_symmetry.space_group_name_H-M   'P 1'
#
loop_
_entity.id
_entity.type
_entity.pdbx_description
1 polymer ?
#
loop_
_entity_poly.entity_id
_entity_poly.type
_entity_poly.pdbx_seq_one_letter_code
_entity_poly.pdbx_strand_id
1 'polypeptide(L)'
;QVKCGVRGDSGPGCNAVGMIDRKILGIQHLYGRPVYARSQQCSIDSPQNGPLPPDAPSWCQAPFDPEGLLSSVMAIVTCLIGLQYGHIIVHFQKHRERIMHWLVPSFGMLVLAFAMDFFGMHMNKPLYTVSYTLCTAGTAGLLFAGIYTLVDLYGYRRPTIAMEWMGMHALMIFVLIACNILPIFIHGFYWGEPNNNLLKFIGIRA
;
A
#
# COMPACT_ATOMS: atom_id res chain seq x y z
N GLN A 1 -21.62 -19.69 -9.23
CA GLN A 1 -20.67 -19.78 -8.10
C GLN A 1 -19.32 -20.16 -8.67
N VAL A 2 -18.30 -19.30 -8.57
CA VAL A 2 -16.94 -19.65 -9.01
C VAL A 2 -16.38 -20.67 -8.02
N LYS A 3 -16.23 -21.92 -8.45
CA LYS A 3 -15.57 -22.96 -7.66
C LYS A 3 -14.05 -22.74 -7.79
N CYS A 4 -13.49 -21.99 -6.87
CA CYS A 4 -12.04 -21.96 -6.67
C CYS A 4 -11.58 -23.30 -6.11
N GLY A 5 -10.48 -23.85 -6.62
CA GLY A 5 -9.90 -25.09 -6.09
C GLY A 5 -9.59 -24.93 -4.61
N VAL A 6 -10.27 -25.68 -3.76
CA VAL A 6 -10.16 -25.60 -2.29
C VAL A 6 -8.91 -26.35 -1.81
N ARG A 7 -7.74 -25.79 -2.14
CA ARG A 7 -6.40 -25.93 -1.51
C ARG A 7 -5.33 -25.67 -2.57
N GLY A 8 -4.43 -24.72 -2.32
CA GLY A 8 -3.21 -24.54 -3.11
C GLY A 8 -3.32 -23.60 -4.32
N ASP A 9 -4.50 -23.05 -4.64
CA ASP A 9 -4.63 -22.02 -5.68
C ASP A 9 -4.13 -20.67 -5.13
N SER A 10 -2.94 -20.24 -5.54
CA SER A 10 -2.37 -18.92 -5.25
C SER A 10 -2.74 -17.86 -6.30
N GLY A 11 -3.71 -18.17 -7.17
CA GLY A 11 -4.19 -17.23 -8.18
C GLY A 11 -4.82 -15.98 -7.57
N PRO A 12 -4.72 -14.81 -8.22
CA PRO A 12 -5.13 -13.54 -7.63
C PRO A 12 -6.64 -13.46 -7.36
N GLY A 13 -7.46 -14.22 -8.09
CA GLY A 13 -8.91 -14.32 -7.86
C GLY A 13 -9.35 -15.48 -6.96
N CYS A 14 -8.50 -16.45 -6.65
CA CYS A 14 -8.88 -17.65 -5.88
C CYS A 14 -7.97 -17.88 -4.67
N ASN A 15 -7.55 -16.79 -4.02
CA ASN A 15 -6.75 -16.82 -2.80
C ASN A 15 -7.61 -16.90 -1.52
N ALA A 16 -6.94 -17.08 -0.38
CA ALA A 16 -7.59 -17.17 0.93
C ALA A 16 -8.39 -15.90 1.31
N VAL A 17 -7.95 -14.71 0.88
CA VAL A 17 -8.67 -13.44 1.11
C VAL A 17 -10.04 -13.49 0.45
N GLY A 18 -10.05 -13.76 -0.86
CA GLY A 18 -11.28 -13.83 -1.64
C GLY A 18 -12.22 -14.94 -1.16
N MET A 19 -11.67 -16.05 -0.63
CA MET A 19 -12.49 -17.10 -0.01
C MET A 19 -13.21 -16.60 1.26
N ILE A 20 -12.50 -15.92 2.16
CA ILE A 20 -13.07 -15.42 3.42
C ILE A 20 -14.10 -14.33 3.13
N ASP A 21 -13.77 -13.36 2.27
CA ASP A 21 -14.67 -12.26 1.95
C ASP A 21 -15.95 -12.75 1.24
N ARG A 22 -15.83 -13.70 0.30
CA ARG A 22 -17.02 -14.33 -0.34
C ARG A 22 -17.89 -15.09 0.64
N LYS A 23 -17.29 -15.70 1.67
CA LYS A 23 -18.02 -16.47 2.67
C LYS A 23 -18.75 -15.57 3.66
N ILE A 24 -18.15 -14.43 4.04
CA ILE A 24 -18.70 -13.53 5.06
C ILE A 24 -19.58 -12.44 4.44
N LEU A 25 -19.07 -11.70 3.45
CA LEU A 25 -19.76 -10.57 2.81
C LEU A 25 -20.74 -11.02 1.72
N GLY A 26 -20.51 -12.20 1.15
CA GLY A 26 -21.32 -12.73 0.05
C GLY A 26 -20.95 -12.13 -1.30
N ILE A 27 -21.15 -12.92 -2.37
CA ILE A 27 -20.67 -12.62 -3.74
C ILE A 27 -21.26 -11.31 -4.31
N GLN A 28 -22.48 -10.94 -3.88
CA GLN A 28 -23.17 -9.73 -4.36
C GLN A 28 -22.52 -8.43 -3.87
N HIS A 29 -21.80 -8.46 -2.75
CA HIS A 29 -21.11 -7.29 -2.19
C HIS A 29 -19.69 -7.09 -2.73
N LEU A 30 -19.12 -8.10 -3.40
CA LEU A 30 -17.76 -8.00 -3.92
C LEU A 30 -17.71 -7.27 -5.26
N TYR A 31 -16.58 -6.60 -5.49
CA TYR A 31 -16.33 -5.87 -6.72
C TYR A 31 -16.24 -6.84 -7.92
N GLY A 32 -17.11 -6.63 -8.91
CA GLY A 32 -17.21 -7.48 -10.10
C GLY A 32 -16.17 -7.20 -11.18
N ARG A 33 -15.36 -6.14 -11.04
CA ARG A 33 -14.32 -5.76 -12.02
C ARG A 33 -12.92 -5.73 -11.38
N PRO A 34 -12.40 -6.87 -10.93
CA PRO A 34 -11.16 -6.91 -10.18
C PRO A 34 -9.97 -6.40 -11.01
N VAL A 35 -8.97 -5.83 -10.34
CA VAL A 35 -7.77 -5.27 -10.98
C VAL A 35 -7.04 -6.31 -11.84
N TYR A 36 -7.00 -7.58 -11.41
CA TYR A 36 -6.36 -8.66 -12.14
C TYR A 36 -7.10 -9.06 -13.43
N ALA A 37 -8.30 -8.54 -13.70
CA ALA A 37 -8.97 -8.74 -14.99
C ALA A 37 -8.15 -8.20 -16.16
N ARG A 38 -7.29 -7.19 -15.91
CA ARG A 38 -6.37 -6.62 -16.91
C ARG A 38 -5.10 -7.44 -17.15
N SER A 39 -4.88 -8.52 -16.38
CA SER A 39 -3.69 -9.37 -16.50
C SER A 39 -3.70 -10.13 -17.82
N GLN A 40 -2.52 -10.47 -18.33
CA GLN A 40 -2.36 -11.21 -19.60
C GLN A 40 -3.08 -12.56 -19.61
N GLN A 41 -3.34 -13.15 -18.44
CA GLN A 41 -4.08 -14.41 -18.29
C GLN A 41 -5.60 -14.23 -18.44
N CYS A 42 -6.10 -13.00 -18.22
CA CYS A 42 -7.52 -12.69 -18.15
C CYS A 42 -7.99 -11.70 -19.23
N SER A 43 -7.08 -11.05 -19.96
CA SER A 43 -7.39 -10.09 -21.01
C SER A 43 -6.47 -10.29 -22.22
N ILE A 44 -7.08 -10.41 -23.41
CA ILE A 44 -6.35 -10.45 -24.69
C ILE A 44 -5.63 -9.11 -24.95
N ASP A 45 -6.23 -7.99 -24.55
CA ASP A 45 -5.72 -6.63 -24.77
C ASP A 45 -4.91 -6.11 -23.57
N SER A 46 -4.26 -6.99 -22.81
CA SER A 46 -3.46 -6.59 -21.64
C SER A 46 -2.38 -5.56 -22.05
N PRO A 47 -2.22 -4.43 -21.34
CA PRO A 47 -2.68 -4.12 -19.98
C PRO A 47 -4.07 -3.47 -19.88
N GLN A 48 -4.79 -3.29 -20.98
CA GLN A 48 -6.17 -2.83 -20.97
C GLN A 48 -7.15 -3.97 -20.66
N ASN A 49 -8.37 -3.60 -20.28
CA ASN A 49 -9.48 -4.55 -20.17
C ASN A 49 -9.93 -4.94 -21.57
N GLY A 50 -9.87 -6.23 -21.88
CA GLY A 50 -10.27 -6.82 -23.14
C GLY A 50 -11.13 -8.07 -22.93
N PRO A 51 -11.51 -8.75 -24.01
CA PRO A 51 -12.25 -10.00 -23.93
C PRO A 51 -11.42 -11.11 -23.27
N LEU A 52 -12.12 -12.05 -22.63
CA LEU A 52 -11.50 -13.18 -21.93
C LEU A 52 -10.85 -14.14 -22.95
N PRO A 53 -9.58 -14.52 -22.79
CA PRO A 53 -8.95 -15.56 -23.62
C PRO A 53 -9.73 -16.88 -23.55
N PRO A 54 -9.75 -17.68 -24.65
CA PRO A 54 -10.43 -18.98 -24.66
C PRO A 54 -9.85 -19.97 -23.64
N ASP A 55 -8.55 -19.87 -23.34
CA ASP A 55 -7.85 -20.71 -22.34
C ASP A 55 -7.75 -20.05 -20.95
N ALA A 56 -8.59 -19.04 -20.67
CA ALA A 56 -8.50 -18.30 -19.42
C ALA A 56 -8.90 -19.16 -18.21
N PRO A 57 -8.17 -19.04 -17.08
CA PRO A 57 -8.51 -19.77 -15.87
C PRO A 57 -9.82 -19.28 -15.25
N SER A 58 -10.56 -20.18 -14.59
CA SER A 58 -11.88 -19.90 -14.00
C SER A 58 -11.88 -18.76 -12.97
N TRP A 59 -10.72 -18.48 -12.35
CA TRP A 59 -10.57 -17.43 -11.35
C TRP A 59 -10.55 -16.02 -11.94
N CYS A 60 -10.36 -15.85 -13.26
CA CYS A 60 -10.37 -14.54 -13.90
C CYS A 60 -11.69 -13.78 -13.73
N GLN A 61 -12.80 -14.51 -13.62
CA GLN A 61 -14.14 -13.95 -13.42
C GLN A 61 -14.58 -13.90 -11.95
N ALA A 62 -13.71 -14.31 -11.03
CA ALA A 62 -14.06 -14.31 -9.62
C ALA A 62 -14.17 -12.84 -9.14
N PRO A 63 -15.24 -12.45 -8.43
CA PRO A 63 -15.33 -11.10 -7.86
C PRO A 63 -14.40 -11.01 -6.64
N PHE A 64 -13.71 -9.90 -6.49
CA PHE A 64 -12.66 -9.73 -5.49
C PHE A 64 -12.65 -8.31 -4.97
N ASP A 65 -12.58 -8.19 -3.64
CA ASP A 65 -12.50 -6.93 -2.94
C ASP A 65 -11.05 -6.70 -2.53
N PRO A 66 -10.38 -5.64 -3.03
CA PRO A 66 -9.00 -5.35 -2.64
C PRO A 66 -8.86 -4.90 -1.18
N GLU A 67 -9.92 -4.39 -0.56
CA GLU A 67 -9.88 -3.87 0.81
C GLU A 67 -10.24 -4.94 1.83
N GLY A 68 -11.26 -5.76 1.54
CA GLY A 68 -11.67 -6.92 2.32
C GLY A 68 -12.03 -6.63 3.79
N LEU A 69 -12.66 -7.59 4.47
CA LEU A 69 -13.07 -7.37 5.86
C LEU A 69 -11.86 -7.36 6.82
N LEU A 70 -11.00 -8.36 6.71
CA LEU A 70 -9.83 -8.54 7.57
C LEU A 70 -8.83 -7.39 7.42
N SER A 71 -8.58 -6.96 6.19
CA SER A 71 -7.64 -5.88 5.91
C SER A 71 -8.19 -4.52 6.38
N SER A 72 -9.51 -4.28 6.26
CA SER A 72 -10.15 -3.11 6.88
C SER A 72 -9.98 -3.04 8.40
N VAL A 73 -10.20 -4.17 9.11
CA VAL A 73 -10.01 -4.23 10.57
C VAL A 73 -8.55 -3.92 10.95
N MET A 74 -7.60 -4.51 10.23
CA MET A 74 -6.19 -4.28 10.51
C MET A 74 -5.72 -2.87 10.14
N ALA A 75 -6.32 -2.25 9.12
CA ALA A 75 -6.10 -0.84 8.80
C ALA A 75 -6.59 0.09 9.93
N ILE A 76 -7.70 -0.23 10.59
CA ILE A 76 -8.14 0.50 11.80
C ILE A 76 -7.11 0.36 12.91
N VAL A 77 -6.60 -0.86 13.15
CA VAL A 77 -5.56 -1.10 14.17
C VAL A 77 -4.28 -0.30 13.88
N THR A 78 -3.80 -0.27 12.64
CA THR A 78 -2.60 0.53 12.29
C THR A 78 -2.84 2.02 12.44
N CYS A 79 -4.03 2.50 12.08
CA CYS A 79 -4.42 3.89 12.29
C CYS A 79 -4.39 4.26 13.78
N LEU A 80 -4.95 3.41 14.65
CA LEU A 80 -4.92 3.62 16.10
C LEU A 80 -3.50 3.58 16.68
N ILE A 81 -2.63 2.69 16.18
CA ILE A 81 -1.21 2.69 16.56
C ILE A 81 -0.57 4.02 16.16
N GLY A 82 -0.78 4.49 14.92
CA GLY A 82 -0.27 5.79 14.48
C GLY A 82 -0.78 6.97 15.31
N LEU A 83 -2.06 6.95 15.68
CA LEU A 83 -2.67 7.95 16.56
C LEU A 83 -1.97 7.98 17.92
N GLN A 84 -1.64 6.82 18.49
CA GLN A 84 -0.90 6.73 19.75
C GLN A 84 0.49 7.36 19.64
N TYR A 85 1.20 7.18 18.52
CA TYR A 85 2.49 7.82 18.29
C TYR A 85 2.37 9.35 18.25
N GLY A 86 1.32 9.86 17.59
CA GLY A 86 1.00 11.29 17.59
C GLY A 86 0.62 11.83 18.97
N HIS A 87 -0.14 11.07 19.75
CA HIS A 87 -0.52 11.43 21.11
C HIS A 87 0.70 11.61 22.03
N ILE A 88 1.74 10.76 21.87
CA ILE A 88 3.01 10.87 22.62
C ILE A 88 3.72 12.21 22.33
N ILE A 89 3.64 12.74 21.11
CA ILE A 89 4.22 14.06 20.75
C ILE A 89 3.59 15.17 21.59
N VAL A 90 2.27 15.12 21.80
CA VAL A 90 1.54 16.17 22.51
C VAL A 90 1.75 16.05 24.03
N HIS A 91 1.76 14.81 24.55
CA HIS A 91 1.76 14.58 26.00
C HIS A 91 3.13 14.75 26.66
N PHE A 92 4.20 14.23 26.06
CA PHE A 92 5.53 14.26 26.66
C PHE A 92 6.31 15.48 26.19
N GLN A 93 6.91 16.26 27.08
CA GLN A 93 7.65 17.48 26.68
C GLN A 93 9.14 17.20 26.36
N LYS A 94 9.75 16.21 27.01
CA LYS A 94 11.19 15.92 26.83
C LYS A 94 11.44 15.02 25.62
N HIS A 95 12.38 15.40 24.76
CA HIS A 95 12.78 14.64 23.57
C HIS A 95 13.18 13.19 23.88
N ARG A 96 13.97 12.97 24.92
CA ARG A 96 14.42 11.62 25.31
C ARG A 96 13.25 10.71 25.71
N GLU A 97 12.28 11.25 26.44
CA GLU A 97 11.10 10.49 26.87
C GLU A 97 10.22 10.11 25.66
N ARG A 98 10.03 11.02 24.69
CA ARG A 98 9.32 10.73 23.43
C ARG A 98 9.97 9.60 22.65
N ILE A 99 11.28 9.70 22.43
CA ILE A 99 12.04 8.71 21.66
C ILE A 99 11.98 7.34 22.33
N MET A 100 12.12 7.26 23.67
CA MET A 100 11.98 5.99 24.37
C MET A 100 10.57 5.40 24.24
N HIS A 101 9.52 6.23 24.34
CA HIS A 101 8.13 5.80 24.18
C HIS A 101 7.76 5.42 22.74
N TRP A 102 8.57 5.75 21.74
CA TRP A 102 8.41 5.22 20.38
C TRP A 102 9.27 3.98 20.14
N LEU A 103 10.54 4.01 20.52
CA LEU A 103 11.49 2.92 20.24
C LEU A 103 11.11 1.63 20.99
N VAL A 104 10.72 1.72 22.26
CA VAL A 104 10.38 0.53 23.07
C VAL A 104 9.19 -0.23 22.46
N PRO A 105 8.01 0.39 22.20
CA PRO A 105 6.92 -0.33 21.56
C PRO A 105 7.22 -0.69 20.10
N SER A 106 7.95 0.13 19.33
CA SER A 106 8.34 -0.23 17.96
C SER A 106 9.14 -1.53 17.90
N PHE A 107 10.14 -1.65 18.78
CA PHE A 107 10.97 -2.84 18.85
C PHE A 107 10.17 -4.04 19.37
N GLY A 108 9.32 -3.84 20.38
CA GLY A 108 8.40 -4.87 20.88
C GLY A 108 7.46 -5.41 19.80
N MET A 109 6.89 -4.53 18.96
CA MET A 109 6.05 -4.92 17.83
C MET A 109 6.83 -5.70 16.77
N LEU A 110 8.07 -5.32 16.47
CA LEU A 110 8.92 -6.05 15.52
C LEU A 110 9.27 -7.45 16.02
N VAL A 111 9.68 -7.58 17.28
CA VAL A 111 9.97 -8.88 17.89
C VAL A 111 8.73 -9.78 17.85
N LEU A 112 7.56 -9.23 18.21
CA LEU A 112 6.30 -9.96 18.16
C LEU A 112 5.93 -10.37 16.72
N ALA A 113 6.16 -9.49 15.74
CA ALA A 113 5.89 -9.78 14.34
C ALA A 113 6.72 -10.95 13.82
N PHE A 114 8.03 -10.96 14.07
CA PHE A 114 8.91 -12.06 13.66
C PHE A 114 8.64 -13.34 14.45
N ALA A 115 8.29 -13.24 15.74
CA ALA A 115 7.86 -14.41 16.51
C ALA A 115 6.61 -15.04 15.90
N MET A 116 5.60 -14.23 15.55
CA MET A 116 4.36 -14.71 14.92
C MET A 116 4.61 -15.33 13.55
N ASP A 117 5.52 -14.75 12.76
CA ASP A 117 5.95 -15.30 11.46
C ASP A 117 6.56 -16.70 11.65
N PHE A 118 7.46 -16.84 12.64
CA PHE A 118 8.08 -18.11 12.99
C PHE A 118 7.08 -19.17 13.52
N PHE A 119 6.07 -18.76 14.28
CA PHE A 119 5.00 -19.64 14.78
C PHE A 119 3.94 -20.00 13.71
N GLY A 120 4.14 -19.61 12.45
CA GLY A 120 3.37 -20.07 11.29
C GLY A 120 2.39 -19.05 10.71
N MET A 121 2.24 -17.87 11.33
CA MET A 121 1.49 -16.75 10.76
C MET A 121 2.37 -15.93 9.83
N HIS A 122 2.65 -16.52 8.66
CA HIS A 122 3.53 -15.91 7.65
C HIS A 122 3.04 -14.52 7.23
N MET A 123 3.98 -13.58 7.05
CA MET A 123 3.67 -12.23 6.60
C MET A 123 3.01 -12.23 5.22
N ASN A 124 1.73 -11.85 5.15
CA ASN A 124 0.98 -11.81 3.90
C ASN A 124 0.31 -10.45 3.69
N LYS A 125 0.75 -9.74 2.64
CA LYS A 125 0.28 -8.37 2.33
C LYS A 125 -1.19 -8.30 1.92
N PRO A 126 -1.72 -9.16 1.02
CA PRO A 126 -3.14 -9.13 0.64
C PRO A 126 -4.10 -9.48 1.77
N LEU A 127 -3.72 -10.35 2.72
CA LEU A 127 -4.55 -10.61 3.92
C LEU A 127 -4.41 -9.51 4.97
N TYR A 128 -3.39 -8.66 4.83
CA TYR A 128 -2.93 -7.73 5.86
C TYR A 128 -2.82 -8.44 7.23
N THR A 129 -2.08 -9.56 7.26
CA THR A 129 -1.95 -10.42 8.46
C THR A 129 -1.42 -9.65 9.66
N VAL A 130 -1.78 -10.09 10.87
CA VAL A 130 -1.33 -9.47 12.13
C VAL A 130 0.21 -9.37 12.22
N SER A 131 0.96 -10.39 11.79
CA SER A 131 2.42 -10.37 11.74
C SER A 131 2.94 -9.26 10.81
N TYR A 132 2.39 -9.16 9.61
CA TYR A 132 2.70 -8.07 8.67
C TYR A 132 2.34 -6.68 9.22
N THR A 133 1.18 -6.54 9.87
CA THR A 133 0.72 -5.30 10.51
C THR A 133 1.69 -4.83 11.60
N LEU A 134 2.11 -5.72 12.49
CA LEU A 134 3.05 -5.39 13.56
C LEU A 134 4.45 -5.09 13.02
N CYS A 135 4.89 -5.80 11.98
CA CYS A 135 6.17 -5.55 11.31
C CYS A 135 6.20 -4.15 10.67
N THR A 136 5.17 -3.82 9.90
CA THR A 136 5.05 -2.52 9.23
C THR A 136 4.87 -1.38 10.22
N ALA A 137 4.04 -1.53 11.25
CA ALA A 137 3.88 -0.52 12.30
C ALA A 137 5.17 -0.30 13.10
N GLY A 138 5.87 -1.37 13.47
CA GLY A 138 7.13 -1.28 14.20
C GLY A 138 8.26 -0.67 13.38
N THR A 139 8.41 -1.06 12.11
CA THR A 139 9.39 -0.42 11.19
C THR A 139 9.07 1.05 10.95
N ALA A 140 7.79 1.40 10.74
CA ALA A 140 7.36 2.79 10.59
C ALA A 140 7.64 3.61 11.85
N GLY A 141 7.42 3.04 13.05
CA GLY A 141 7.74 3.68 14.32
C GLY A 141 9.24 3.92 14.54
N LEU A 142 10.10 2.96 14.17
CA LEU A 142 11.56 3.14 14.19
C LEU A 142 12.00 4.23 13.21
N LEU A 143 11.47 4.21 11.97
CA LEU A 143 11.75 5.22 10.96
C LEU A 143 11.33 6.61 11.46
N PHE A 144 10.14 6.72 12.05
CA PHE A 144 9.61 7.96 12.62
C PHE A 144 10.50 8.50 13.73
N ALA A 145 10.91 7.66 14.68
CA ALA A 145 11.85 8.05 15.74
C ALA A 145 13.21 8.49 15.18
N GLY A 146 13.69 7.84 14.12
CA GLY A 146 14.92 8.21 13.41
C GLY A 146 14.83 9.58 12.74
N ILE A 147 13.76 9.83 11.98
CA ILE A 147 13.52 11.13 11.32
C ILE A 147 13.37 12.24 12.37
N TYR A 148 12.61 11.99 13.44
CA TYR A 148 12.46 12.93 14.55
C TYR A 148 13.82 13.30 15.15
N THR A 149 14.67 12.31 15.42
CA THR A 149 16.01 12.54 15.96
C THR A 149 16.88 13.36 15.00
N LEU A 150 16.84 13.05 13.71
CA LEU A 150 17.61 13.74 12.68
C LEU A 150 17.19 15.21 12.51
N VAL A 151 15.89 15.49 12.54
CA VAL A 151 15.34 16.84 12.30
C VAL A 151 15.36 17.68 13.58
N ASP A 152 14.86 17.14 14.69
CA ASP A 152 14.61 17.92 15.91
C ASP A 152 15.81 17.93 16.88
N LEU A 153 16.64 16.88 16.92
CA LEU A 153 17.84 16.88 17.78
C LEU A 153 19.09 17.35 17.01
N TYR A 154 19.31 16.84 15.79
CA TYR A 154 20.50 17.19 15.00
C TYR A 154 20.32 18.41 14.09
N GLY A 155 19.09 18.93 13.93
CA GLY A 155 18.84 20.17 13.19
C GLY A 155 19.00 20.06 11.66
N TYR A 156 19.03 18.85 11.10
CA TYR A 156 19.18 18.62 9.66
C TYR A 156 17.88 18.92 8.88
N ARG A 157 17.55 20.20 8.73
CA ARG A 157 16.27 20.65 8.10
C ARG A 157 16.30 20.75 6.58
N ARG A 158 17.47 20.91 5.97
CA ARG A 158 17.58 21.16 4.52
C ARG A 158 16.97 20.07 3.63
N PRO A 159 17.25 18.76 3.84
CA PRO A 159 16.65 17.72 3.02
C PRO A 159 15.16 17.49 3.34
N THR A 160 14.72 17.82 4.56
CA THR A 160 13.36 17.53 5.01
C THR A 160 12.33 18.54 4.50
N ILE A 161 12.74 19.75 4.09
CA ILE A 161 11.83 20.74 3.49
C ILE A 161 11.15 20.19 2.23
N ALA A 162 11.89 19.47 1.38
CA ALA A 162 11.31 18.85 0.17
C ALA A 162 10.29 17.75 0.52
N MET A 163 10.61 16.92 1.53
CA MET A 163 9.71 15.87 2.02
C MET A 163 8.47 16.45 2.71
N GLU A 164 8.63 17.53 3.48
CA GLU A 164 7.53 18.25 4.14
C GLU A 164 6.56 18.83 3.10
N TRP A 165 7.07 19.50 2.08
CA TRP A 165 6.25 20.05 1.00
C TRP A 165 5.48 18.95 0.26
N MET A 166 6.16 17.85 -0.09
CA MET A 166 5.51 16.69 -0.71
C MET A 166 4.44 16.08 0.20
N GLY A 167 4.70 15.98 1.51
CA GLY A 167 3.76 15.45 2.50
C GLY A 167 2.50 16.31 2.66
N MET A 168 2.64 17.63 2.77
CA MET A 168 1.51 18.56 2.91
C MET A 168 0.60 18.55 1.67
N HIS A 169 1.15 18.31 0.48
CA HIS A 169 0.41 18.30 -0.78
C HIS A 169 0.13 16.89 -1.33
N ALA A 170 0.30 15.84 -0.52
CA ALA A 170 0.22 14.45 -0.98
C ALA A 170 -1.11 14.10 -1.68
N LEU A 171 -2.26 14.56 -1.15
CA LEU A 171 -3.57 14.27 -1.76
C LEU A 171 -3.75 14.97 -3.11
N MET A 172 -3.31 16.22 -3.22
CA MET A 172 -3.36 16.96 -4.49
C MET A 172 -2.47 16.29 -5.54
N ILE A 173 -1.24 15.93 -5.16
CA ILE A 173 -0.30 15.22 -6.06
C ILE A 173 -0.90 13.89 -6.51
N PHE A 174 -1.50 13.12 -5.59
CA PHE A 174 -2.18 11.86 -5.92
C PHE A 174 -3.30 12.05 -6.94
N VAL A 175 -4.19 13.03 -6.74
CA VAL A 175 -5.29 13.31 -7.69
C VAL A 175 -4.76 13.75 -9.05
N LEU A 176 -3.75 14.62 -9.09
CA LEU A 176 -3.14 15.09 -10.34
C LEU A 176 -2.52 13.95 -11.15
N ILE A 177 -1.90 12.98 -10.49
CA ILE A 177 -1.34 11.78 -11.13
C ILE A 177 -2.45 10.83 -11.56
N ALA A 178 -3.41 10.52 -10.67
CA ALA A 178 -4.48 9.56 -10.93
C ALA A 178 -5.41 9.99 -12.07
N CYS A 179 -5.67 11.30 -12.21
CA CYS A 179 -6.44 11.86 -13.31
C CYS A 179 -5.62 12.05 -14.61
N ASN A 180 -4.38 11.56 -14.66
CA ASN A 180 -3.42 11.78 -15.76
C ASN A 180 -3.13 13.25 -16.09
N ILE A 181 -3.54 14.21 -15.26
CA ILE A 181 -3.32 15.65 -15.52
C ILE A 181 -1.83 15.96 -15.52
N LEU A 182 -1.09 15.44 -14.55
CA LEU A 182 0.35 15.65 -14.44
C LEU A 182 1.13 14.99 -15.59
N PRO A 183 0.90 13.71 -15.95
CA PRO A 183 1.46 13.11 -17.17
C PRO A 183 1.13 13.88 -18.44
N ILE A 184 -0.13 14.30 -18.64
CA ILE A 184 -0.54 15.09 -19.80
C ILE A 184 0.16 16.44 -19.82
N PHE A 185 0.37 17.08 -18.68
CA PHE A 185 1.11 18.35 -18.62
C PHE A 185 2.59 18.17 -18.99
N ILE A 186 3.24 17.13 -18.49
CA ILE A 186 4.66 16.84 -18.77
C ILE A 186 4.88 16.42 -20.22
N HIS A 187 3.99 15.59 -20.78
CA HIS A 187 4.08 15.10 -22.15
C HIS A 187 3.44 16.04 -23.18
N GLY A 188 2.44 16.83 -22.77
CA GLY A 188 1.68 17.73 -23.64
C GLY A 188 2.40 19.04 -23.92
N PHE A 189 3.36 19.44 -23.08
CA PHE A 189 4.26 20.55 -23.38
C PHE A 189 5.43 20.05 -24.24
N TYR A 190 5.24 20.10 -25.56
CA TYR A 190 6.24 19.75 -26.56
C TYR A 190 6.50 20.93 -27.49
N TRP A 191 7.74 21.08 -27.94
CA TRP A 191 8.11 22.16 -28.86
C TRP A 191 8.22 21.63 -30.28
N GLY A 192 7.24 21.97 -31.12
CA GLY A 192 7.18 21.62 -32.55
C GLY A 192 6.77 20.17 -32.81
N GLU A 193 7.56 19.20 -32.34
CA GLU A 193 7.31 17.76 -32.56
C GLU A 193 7.00 17.02 -31.24
N PRO A 194 6.10 16.02 -31.24
CA PRO A 194 5.70 15.26 -30.06
C PRO A 194 6.82 14.36 -29.47
N ASN A 195 7.97 14.29 -30.15
CA ASN A 195 9.19 13.62 -29.67
C ASN A 195 10.12 14.55 -28.86
N ASN A 196 9.85 15.86 -28.82
CA ASN A 196 10.62 16.86 -28.09
C ASN A 196 9.84 17.34 -26.85
N ASN A 197 9.52 16.39 -25.98
CA ASN A 197 8.79 16.64 -24.74
C ASN A 197 9.74 17.12 -23.63
N LEU A 198 9.16 17.73 -22.59
CA LEU A 198 9.89 18.28 -21.43
C LEU A 198 10.87 17.28 -20.78
N LEU A 199 10.53 15.98 -20.77
CA LEU A 199 11.38 14.89 -20.25
C LEU A 199 12.74 14.81 -20.94
N LYS A 200 12.76 14.94 -22.27
CA LYS A 200 13.99 14.93 -23.07
C LYS A 200 14.82 16.19 -22.83
N PHE A 201 14.17 17.31 -22.56
CA PHE A 201 14.81 18.57 -22.19
C PHE A 201 15.44 18.55 -20.79
N ILE A 202 14.85 17.80 -19.86
CA ILE A 202 15.37 17.55 -18.50
C ILE A 202 16.45 16.45 -18.49
N GLY A 203 16.75 15.83 -19.65
CA GLY A 203 17.79 14.81 -19.78
C GLY A 203 17.38 13.41 -19.31
N ILE A 204 16.11 13.21 -18.99
CA ILE A 204 15.55 11.89 -18.67
C ILE A 204 15.13 11.25 -19.99
N ARG A 205 15.95 10.32 -20.48
CA ARG A 205 15.68 9.58 -21.71
C ARG A 205 14.52 8.62 -21.43
N ALA A 206 13.36 8.89 -22.04
CA ALA A 206 12.22 7.97 -22.10
C ALA A 206 12.60 6.72 -22.92
#